data_AF-A0A3B8MYY2-F1
#
_entry.id   AF-A0A3B8MYY2-F1
#
_cell.length_a   1.000
_cell.length_b   1.000
_cell.length_c   1.000
_cell.angle_alpha   90.00
_cell.angle_beta   90.00
_cell.angle_gamma   90.00
#
_symmetry.space_group_name_H-M   'P 1'
#
loop_
_entity.id
_entity.type
_entity.pdbx_description
1 polymer ?
#
loop_
_entity_poly.entity_id
_entity_poly.type
_entity_poly.pdbx_seq_one_letter_code
_entity_poly.pdbx_strand_id
1 'polypeptide(L)'
;RDGDKSRYLGKGVLKAVQNVNDIIAPELIGMEAQDQVAIDKAMIELDGTPNKSKLGANAILGVSLAVAKAAAEECGLPLYQYIGGVNAKTLPVPMMNILNGGKHADNNVDIQEFMIMPVGAPNFREALRMCSEVYHNLKNVLHSKGLSTTVGDEGGFAPNLTSNEEAIQVILEAIEKAGYVPGEDIVLALDPAATEMYKEDGKYHFEGEGIVRTSAEMVDFWEQLVNKYPIVSIEDGLAEEDWNGWKLLTERLGKKIQLVGDDLFVTNTQRLSKGISMGVANSILIKLNQIGTLTETLDAIEMAKRAGYTAVVSHRSGETEDSTIADLVVGVNAGQIKTGAPARTDRVAKYNQLLRIEEVLGSTAQYLGKNAFYNIKK
;
A
#
# COMPACT_ATOMS: atom_id res chain seq x y z
N ARG A 1 -13.58 3.85 -17.91
CA ARG A 1 -13.12 3.01 -19.05
C ARG A 1 -14.12 3.18 -20.19
N ASP A 2 -13.71 2.93 -21.43
CA ASP A 2 -14.53 3.25 -22.62
C ASP A 2 -15.70 2.27 -22.83
N GLY A 3 -15.53 1.00 -22.49
CA GLY A 3 -16.53 -0.07 -22.70
C GLY A 3 -16.58 -0.62 -24.13
N ASP A 4 -15.77 -0.08 -25.04
CA ASP A 4 -15.66 -0.55 -26.42
C ASP A 4 -14.86 -1.87 -26.50
N LYS A 5 -15.57 -3.00 -26.62
CA LYS A 5 -14.98 -4.34 -26.67
C LYS A 5 -13.99 -4.53 -27.84
N SER A 6 -14.09 -3.73 -28.90
CA SER A 6 -13.16 -3.81 -30.04
C SER A 6 -11.77 -3.25 -29.74
N ARG A 7 -11.63 -2.45 -28.66
CA ARG A 7 -10.35 -1.81 -28.26
C ARG A 7 -9.97 -2.21 -26.84
N TYR A 8 -8.83 -2.90 -26.70
CA TYR A 8 -8.33 -3.37 -25.41
C TYR A 8 -9.38 -4.11 -24.57
N LEU A 9 -10.27 -4.89 -25.22
CA LEU A 9 -11.35 -5.62 -24.54
C LEU A 9 -12.27 -4.72 -23.69
N GLY A 10 -12.52 -3.47 -24.11
CA GLY A 10 -13.33 -2.50 -23.36
C GLY A 10 -12.55 -1.66 -22.36
N LYS A 11 -11.24 -1.93 -22.18
CA LYS A 11 -10.39 -1.27 -21.18
C LYS A 11 -9.73 0.03 -21.68
N GLY A 12 -10.11 0.52 -22.87
CA GLY A 12 -9.71 1.84 -23.35
C GLY A 12 -10.07 2.97 -22.38
N VAL A 13 -9.41 4.13 -22.54
CA VAL A 13 -9.59 5.33 -21.70
C VAL A 13 -9.75 6.61 -22.52
N LEU A 14 -10.12 6.53 -23.80
CA LEU A 14 -10.29 7.71 -24.65
C LEU A 14 -11.33 8.70 -24.10
N LYS A 15 -12.41 8.23 -23.47
CA LYS A 15 -13.41 9.11 -22.84
C LYS A 15 -12.79 9.95 -21.73
N ALA A 16 -11.94 9.35 -20.90
CA ALA A 16 -11.26 10.07 -19.82
C ALA A 16 -10.24 11.09 -20.39
N VAL A 17 -9.52 10.72 -21.46
CA VAL A 17 -8.61 11.64 -22.16
C VAL A 17 -9.38 12.82 -22.77
N GLN A 18 -10.52 12.56 -23.41
CA GLN A 18 -11.41 13.61 -23.92
C GLN A 18 -11.92 14.51 -22.80
N ASN A 19 -12.34 13.93 -21.67
CA ASN A 19 -12.76 14.73 -20.52
C ASN A 19 -11.65 15.66 -20.02
N VAL A 20 -10.38 15.23 -20.03
CA VAL A 20 -9.25 16.12 -19.70
C VAL A 20 -9.14 17.25 -20.73
N ASN A 21 -9.05 16.91 -22.01
CA ASN A 21 -8.75 17.88 -23.07
C ASN A 21 -9.89 18.87 -23.33
N ASP A 22 -11.13 18.38 -23.31
CA ASP A 22 -12.29 19.11 -23.84
C ASP A 22 -13.16 19.70 -22.71
N ILE A 23 -13.00 19.24 -21.47
CA ILE A 23 -13.83 19.67 -20.33
C ILE A 23 -12.98 20.25 -19.20
N ILE A 24 -11.99 19.51 -18.68
CA ILE A 24 -11.17 19.96 -17.55
C ILE A 24 -10.22 21.09 -17.97
N ALA A 25 -9.51 20.93 -19.10
CA ALA A 25 -8.51 21.92 -19.52
C ALA A 25 -9.10 23.31 -19.75
N PRO A 26 -10.24 23.51 -20.45
CA PRO A 26 -10.85 24.83 -20.60
C PRO A 26 -11.24 25.49 -19.26
N GLU A 27 -11.63 24.70 -18.26
CA GLU A 27 -12.00 25.21 -16.93
C GLU A 27 -10.78 25.67 -16.12
N LEU A 28 -9.65 24.96 -16.23
CA LEU A 28 -8.47 25.23 -15.42
C LEU A 28 -7.47 26.22 -16.05
N ILE A 29 -7.51 26.43 -17.37
CA ILE A 29 -6.59 27.38 -18.03
C ILE A 29 -6.79 28.79 -17.47
N GLY A 30 -5.71 29.35 -16.92
CA GLY A 30 -5.71 30.66 -16.28
C GLY A 30 -5.76 30.62 -14.75
N MET A 31 -5.95 29.45 -14.14
CA MET A 31 -5.76 29.26 -12.71
C MET A 31 -4.26 29.22 -12.34
N GLU A 32 -3.94 29.66 -11.12
CA GLU A 32 -2.59 29.59 -10.56
C GLU A 32 -2.26 28.14 -10.17
N ALA A 33 -1.18 27.57 -10.73
CA ALA A 33 -0.80 26.18 -10.52
C ALA A 33 -0.40 25.89 -9.07
N GLN A 34 0.09 26.90 -8.34
CA GLN A 34 0.43 26.79 -6.93
C GLN A 34 -0.81 26.68 -6.02
N ASP A 35 -2.01 27.04 -6.52
CA ASP A 35 -3.28 26.91 -5.80
C ASP A 35 -3.88 25.49 -5.93
N GLN A 36 -3.10 24.46 -5.58
CA GLN A 36 -3.45 23.04 -5.72
C GLN A 36 -4.85 22.70 -5.17
N VAL A 37 -5.19 23.23 -3.99
CA VAL A 37 -6.48 22.99 -3.33
C VAL A 37 -7.63 23.60 -4.14
N ALA A 38 -7.42 24.77 -4.75
CA ALA A 38 -8.44 25.41 -5.57
C ALA A 38 -8.68 24.62 -6.87
N ILE A 39 -7.60 24.16 -7.51
CA ILE A 39 -7.65 23.34 -8.72
C ILE A 39 -8.36 22.01 -8.46
N ASP A 40 -7.98 21.30 -7.40
CA ASP A 40 -8.61 20.02 -7.04
C ASP A 40 -10.11 20.20 -6.72
N LYS A 41 -10.48 21.27 -6.00
CA LYS A 41 -11.88 21.60 -5.71
C LYS A 41 -12.66 21.93 -6.97
N ALA A 42 -12.10 22.71 -7.89
CA ALA A 42 -12.74 23.05 -9.16
C ALA A 42 -13.04 21.78 -9.98
N MET A 43 -12.09 20.83 -10.04
CA MET A 43 -12.33 19.55 -10.72
C MET A 43 -13.39 18.68 -10.04
N ILE A 44 -13.43 18.66 -8.71
CA ILE A 44 -14.46 17.93 -7.94
C ILE A 44 -15.85 18.52 -8.23
N GLU A 45 -15.98 19.85 -8.22
CA GLU A 45 -17.24 20.55 -8.52
C GLU A 45 -17.67 20.35 -9.99
N LEU A 46 -16.73 20.43 -10.92
CA LEU A 46 -16.97 20.22 -12.36
C LEU A 46 -17.50 18.80 -12.67
N ASP A 47 -16.97 17.80 -11.96
CA ASP A 47 -17.51 16.44 -12.00
C ASP A 47 -18.90 16.36 -11.37
N GLY A 48 -19.08 16.91 -10.17
CA GLY A 48 -20.36 17.01 -9.47
C GLY A 48 -20.92 15.69 -8.95
N THR A 49 -20.17 14.57 -9.04
CA THR A 49 -20.57 13.28 -8.47
C THR A 49 -19.67 12.89 -7.30
N PRO A 50 -20.20 12.19 -6.27
CA PRO A 50 -19.43 11.86 -5.07
C PRO A 50 -18.26 10.89 -5.33
N ASN A 51 -18.30 10.15 -6.42
CA ASN A 51 -17.31 9.14 -6.79
C ASN A 51 -16.53 9.48 -8.07
N LYS A 52 -16.58 10.75 -8.52
CA LYS A 52 -15.87 11.21 -9.72
C LYS A 52 -16.21 10.40 -10.97
N SER A 53 -17.45 9.95 -11.09
CA SER A 53 -17.89 9.01 -12.14
C SER A 53 -18.22 9.68 -13.47
N LYS A 54 -18.46 11.00 -13.49
CA LYS A 54 -18.82 11.74 -14.70
C LYS A 54 -17.60 12.00 -15.57
N LEU A 55 -16.55 12.59 -14.99
CA LEU A 55 -15.27 12.87 -15.65
C LEU A 55 -14.30 11.69 -15.55
N GLY A 56 -14.41 10.92 -14.48
CA GLY A 56 -13.54 9.79 -14.17
C GLY A 56 -12.43 10.19 -13.20
N ALA A 57 -12.33 9.49 -12.07
CA ALA A 57 -11.27 9.68 -11.08
C ALA A 57 -9.84 9.59 -11.68
N ASN A 58 -9.67 8.80 -12.75
CA ASN A 58 -8.40 8.71 -13.47
C ASN A 58 -8.05 9.97 -14.28
N ALA A 59 -9.05 10.68 -14.84
CA ALA A 59 -8.84 11.97 -15.50
C ALA A 59 -8.45 13.04 -14.47
N ILE A 60 -9.23 13.13 -13.39
CA ILE A 60 -9.02 14.12 -12.33
C ILE A 60 -7.67 13.93 -11.64
N LEU A 61 -7.32 12.70 -11.25
CA LEU A 61 -6.03 12.46 -10.61
C LEU A 61 -4.85 12.78 -11.54
N GLY A 62 -4.97 12.43 -12.83
CA GLY A 62 -3.93 12.73 -13.81
C GLY A 62 -3.60 14.22 -13.87
N VAL A 63 -4.64 15.07 -13.91
CA VAL A 63 -4.48 16.53 -13.88
C VAL A 63 -3.97 17.01 -12.53
N SER A 64 -4.54 16.52 -11.43
CA SER A 64 -4.16 16.89 -10.05
C SER A 64 -2.66 16.69 -9.80
N LEU A 65 -2.10 15.54 -10.20
CA LEU A 65 -0.67 15.25 -10.03
C LEU A 65 0.21 16.00 -11.03
N ALA A 66 -0.26 16.24 -12.25
CA ALA A 66 0.48 17.00 -13.26
C ALA A 66 0.66 18.47 -12.81
N VAL A 67 -0.38 19.06 -12.24
CA VAL A 67 -0.35 20.42 -11.67
C VAL A 67 0.67 20.51 -10.53
N ALA A 68 0.62 19.59 -9.56
CA ALA A 68 1.56 19.59 -8.44
C ALA A 68 3.03 19.50 -8.90
N LYS A 69 3.30 18.68 -9.93
CA LYS A 69 4.64 18.55 -10.52
C LYS A 69 5.07 19.80 -11.25
N ALA A 70 4.19 20.41 -12.04
CA ALA A 70 4.49 21.65 -12.76
C ALA A 70 4.78 22.79 -11.78
N ALA A 71 4.00 22.91 -10.70
CA ALA A 71 4.23 23.91 -9.66
C ALA A 71 5.51 23.66 -8.86
N ALA A 72 5.85 22.41 -8.56
CA ALA A 72 7.13 22.06 -7.95
C ALA A 72 8.32 22.46 -8.85
N GLU A 73 8.21 22.20 -10.16
CA GLU A 73 9.22 22.58 -11.15
C GLU A 73 9.37 24.11 -11.26
N GLU A 74 8.26 24.85 -11.33
CA GLU A 74 8.25 26.31 -11.37
C GLU A 74 8.93 26.94 -10.14
N CYS A 75 8.63 26.41 -8.95
CA CYS A 75 9.25 26.84 -7.70
C CYS A 75 10.71 26.38 -7.54
N GLY A 76 11.22 25.52 -8.42
CA GLY A 76 12.55 24.93 -8.30
C GLY A 76 12.71 24.01 -7.09
N LEU A 77 11.60 23.39 -6.64
CA LEU A 77 11.58 22.51 -5.47
C LEU A 77 11.44 21.03 -5.91
N PRO A 78 12.15 20.10 -5.25
CA PRO A 78 11.78 18.69 -5.30
C PRO A 78 10.31 18.49 -4.90
N LEU A 79 9.61 17.57 -5.56
CA LEU A 79 8.17 17.38 -5.37
C LEU A 79 7.80 17.06 -3.90
N TYR A 80 8.59 16.24 -3.21
CA TYR A 80 8.37 15.96 -1.78
C TYR A 80 8.45 17.22 -0.89
N GLN A 81 9.30 18.20 -1.22
CA GLN A 81 9.39 19.47 -0.50
C GLN A 81 8.27 20.42 -0.87
N TYR A 82 7.84 20.42 -2.14
CA TYR A 82 6.65 21.18 -2.57
C TYR A 82 5.40 20.71 -1.83
N ILE A 83 5.22 19.39 -1.69
CA ILE A 83 4.07 18.80 -0.98
C ILE A 83 4.17 19.01 0.55
N GLY A 84 5.33 18.70 1.13
CA GLY A 84 5.49 18.57 2.58
C GLY A 84 6.08 19.78 3.30
N GLY A 85 6.59 20.74 2.53
CA GLY A 85 7.35 21.87 3.05
C GLY A 85 8.71 21.47 3.66
N VAL A 86 9.23 22.38 4.49
CA VAL A 86 10.62 22.35 5.00
C VAL A 86 10.97 21.12 5.84
N ASN A 87 10.00 20.41 6.41
CA ASN A 87 10.23 19.30 7.34
C ASN A 87 10.05 17.92 6.71
N ALA A 88 9.90 17.82 5.38
CA ALA A 88 9.83 16.55 4.65
C ALA A 88 11.22 15.89 4.58
N LYS A 89 11.44 14.85 5.39
CA LYS A 89 12.76 14.22 5.57
C LYS A 89 12.76 12.75 5.96
N THR A 90 11.59 12.17 6.21
CA THR A 90 11.45 10.80 6.70
C THR A 90 11.28 9.86 5.53
N LEU A 91 12.25 8.97 5.34
CA LEU A 91 12.18 7.87 4.40
C LEU A 91 11.33 6.73 4.99
N PRO A 92 10.55 6.03 4.15
CA PRO A 92 9.62 5.02 4.61
C PRO A 92 10.30 3.66 4.85
N VAL A 93 9.81 2.90 5.83
CA VAL A 93 10.04 1.46 5.89
C VAL A 93 9.21 0.80 4.77
N PRO A 94 9.83 0.11 3.80
CA PRO A 94 9.09 -0.55 2.73
C PRO A 94 8.41 -1.83 3.25
N MET A 95 7.12 -1.98 2.95
CA MET A 95 6.39 -3.25 2.96
C MET A 95 6.60 -3.90 1.60
N MET A 96 7.61 -4.76 1.51
CA MET A 96 8.03 -5.33 0.24
C MET A 96 7.36 -6.69 0.03
N ASN A 97 6.47 -6.74 -0.96
CA ASN A 97 5.90 -7.98 -1.46
C ASN A 97 7.00 -8.98 -1.84
N ILE A 98 6.85 -10.23 -1.43
CA ILE A 98 7.84 -11.28 -1.70
C ILE A 98 7.20 -12.60 -2.17
N LEU A 99 5.98 -12.88 -1.74
CA LEU A 99 5.20 -14.07 -2.10
C LEU A 99 3.71 -13.72 -2.22
N ASN A 100 3.04 -14.31 -3.20
CA ASN A 100 1.64 -14.06 -3.53
C ASN A 100 0.80 -15.35 -3.44
N GLY A 101 -0.45 -15.18 -3.06
CA GLY A 101 -1.54 -16.15 -3.09
C GLY A 101 -2.85 -15.49 -3.50
N GLY A 102 -3.98 -16.09 -3.14
CA GLY A 102 -5.32 -15.56 -3.36
C GLY A 102 -5.54 -15.16 -4.82
N LYS A 103 -6.12 -13.99 -5.06
CA LYS A 103 -6.38 -13.49 -6.43
C LYS A 103 -5.12 -13.07 -7.20
N HIS A 104 -3.99 -12.90 -6.52
CA HIS A 104 -2.74 -12.45 -7.14
C HIS A 104 -1.89 -13.60 -7.69
N ALA A 105 -2.33 -14.86 -7.50
CA ALA A 105 -1.64 -16.04 -7.98
C ALA A 105 -2.61 -17.15 -8.39
N ASP A 106 -2.25 -17.92 -9.42
CA ASP A 106 -2.91 -19.18 -9.74
C ASP A 106 -2.23 -20.31 -8.94
N ASN A 107 -2.43 -20.31 -7.62
CA ASN A 107 -1.87 -21.28 -6.69
C ASN A 107 -2.88 -21.63 -5.59
N ASN A 108 -2.44 -22.44 -4.62
CA ASN A 108 -3.27 -22.92 -3.51
C ASN A 108 -3.05 -22.19 -2.18
N VAL A 109 -2.45 -21.00 -2.21
CA VAL A 109 -2.21 -20.18 -1.02
C VAL A 109 -3.38 -19.23 -0.83
N ASP A 110 -4.04 -19.24 0.32
CA ASP A 110 -5.25 -18.43 0.55
C ASP A 110 -4.93 -16.95 0.79
N ILE A 111 -3.86 -16.66 1.56
CA ILE A 111 -3.42 -15.28 1.84
C ILE A 111 -2.87 -14.63 0.57
N GLN A 112 -3.35 -13.43 0.25
CA GLN A 112 -3.05 -12.76 -1.00
C GLN A 112 -1.59 -12.30 -1.11
N GLU A 113 -1.03 -11.67 -0.07
CA GLU A 113 0.36 -11.23 -0.08
C GLU A 113 1.08 -11.48 1.25
N PHE A 114 2.34 -11.86 1.12
CA PHE A 114 3.31 -11.94 2.20
C PHE A 114 4.43 -10.95 1.91
N MET A 115 4.76 -10.14 2.91
CA MET A 115 5.70 -9.03 2.79
C MET A 115 6.77 -9.10 3.86
N ILE A 116 7.94 -8.57 3.52
CA ILE A 116 9.04 -8.33 4.45
C ILE A 116 9.22 -6.82 4.68
N MET A 117 9.60 -6.46 5.90
CA MET A 117 9.88 -5.07 6.30
C MET A 117 11.25 -4.98 7.00
N PRO A 118 12.22 -4.24 6.44
CA PRO A 118 13.60 -4.19 6.93
C PRO A 118 13.79 -3.19 8.08
N VAL A 119 13.07 -3.38 9.18
CA VAL A 119 12.98 -2.43 10.30
C VAL A 119 14.27 -2.19 11.08
N GLY A 120 15.27 -3.07 10.93
CA GLY A 120 16.60 -2.94 11.55
C GLY A 120 17.61 -2.19 10.69
N ALA A 121 17.28 -1.82 9.46
CA ALA A 121 18.19 -1.09 8.58
C ALA A 121 18.55 0.30 9.16
N PRO A 122 19.79 0.79 8.96
CA PRO A 122 20.20 2.11 9.42
C PRO A 122 19.67 3.26 8.54
N ASN A 123 19.31 2.97 7.29
CA ASN A 123 18.83 3.94 6.30
C ASN A 123 18.03 3.22 5.19
N PHE A 124 17.40 3.97 4.29
CA PHE A 124 16.54 3.40 3.25
C PHE A 124 17.35 2.64 2.19
N ARG A 125 18.53 3.12 1.81
CA ARG A 125 19.42 2.40 0.88
C ARG A 125 19.77 1.01 1.37
N GLU A 126 20.14 0.87 2.64
CA GLU A 126 20.42 -0.43 3.25
C GLU A 126 19.15 -1.26 3.40
N ALA A 127 18.02 -0.66 3.75
CA ALA A 127 16.72 -1.33 3.79
C ALA A 127 16.36 -1.99 2.44
N LEU A 128 16.55 -1.27 1.34
CA LEU A 128 16.30 -1.78 -0.01
C LEU A 128 17.24 -2.94 -0.36
N ARG A 129 18.53 -2.82 -0.01
CA ARG A 129 19.53 -3.89 -0.21
C ARG A 129 19.14 -5.15 0.56
N MET A 130 18.79 -5.01 1.84
CA MET A 130 18.35 -6.13 2.69
C MET A 130 17.19 -6.88 2.04
N CYS A 131 16.15 -6.17 1.61
CA CYS A 131 15.01 -6.83 1.00
C CYS A 131 15.33 -7.48 -0.35
N SER A 132 16.20 -6.87 -1.18
CA SER A 132 16.64 -7.45 -2.45
C SER A 132 17.41 -8.75 -2.25
N GLU A 133 18.30 -8.80 -1.25
CA GLU A 133 19.05 -10.01 -0.90
C GLU A 133 18.14 -11.12 -0.39
N VAL A 134 17.14 -10.80 0.44
CA VAL A 134 16.11 -11.77 0.88
C VAL A 134 15.28 -12.27 -0.30
N TYR A 135 14.86 -11.39 -1.21
CA TYR A 135 14.11 -11.76 -2.42
C TYR A 135 14.89 -12.77 -3.29
N HIS A 136 16.18 -12.53 -3.52
CA HIS A 136 17.02 -13.45 -4.28
C HIS A 136 17.32 -14.76 -3.53
N ASN A 137 17.46 -14.73 -2.20
CA ASN A 137 17.58 -15.95 -1.40
C ASN A 137 16.28 -16.76 -1.41
N LEU A 138 15.11 -16.12 -1.34
CA LEU A 138 13.82 -16.80 -1.45
C LEU A 138 13.70 -17.51 -2.80
N LYS A 139 14.11 -16.86 -3.89
CA LYS A 139 14.16 -17.50 -5.21
C LYS A 139 14.96 -18.82 -5.18
N ASN A 140 16.11 -18.81 -4.52
CA ASN A 140 16.97 -19.99 -4.40
C ASN A 140 16.35 -21.07 -3.51
N VAL A 141 15.72 -20.68 -2.39
CA VAL A 141 14.99 -21.59 -1.49
C VAL A 141 13.87 -22.30 -2.26
N LEU A 142 13.03 -21.55 -2.96
CA LEU A 142 11.93 -22.09 -3.77
C LEU A 142 12.45 -23.03 -4.85
N HIS A 143 13.51 -22.63 -5.57
CA HIS A 143 14.11 -23.46 -6.61
C HIS A 143 14.67 -24.79 -6.05
N SER A 144 15.33 -24.75 -4.88
CA SER A 144 15.86 -25.95 -4.23
C SER A 144 14.77 -26.95 -3.79
N LYS A 145 13.55 -26.45 -3.56
CA LYS A 145 12.36 -27.26 -3.24
C LYS A 145 11.58 -27.68 -4.50
N GLY A 146 12.06 -27.34 -5.70
CA GLY A 146 11.37 -27.65 -6.96
C GLY A 146 10.12 -26.81 -7.21
N LEU A 147 9.96 -25.67 -6.52
CA LEU A 147 8.79 -24.80 -6.61
C LEU A 147 8.97 -23.74 -7.72
N SER A 148 7.85 -23.23 -8.22
CA SER A 148 7.85 -22.18 -9.24
C SER A 148 8.45 -20.88 -8.69
N THR A 149 9.26 -20.21 -9.52
CA THR A 149 9.78 -18.87 -9.27
C THR A 149 9.20 -17.83 -10.24
N THR A 150 8.02 -18.10 -10.81
CA THR A 150 7.27 -17.11 -11.58
C THR A 150 6.80 -15.98 -10.69
N VAL A 151 6.69 -14.78 -11.25
CA VAL A 151 6.33 -13.58 -10.51
C VAL A 151 4.93 -13.08 -10.90
N GLY A 152 4.15 -12.67 -9.90
CA GLY A 152 2.84 -12.04 -10.10
C GLY A 152 2.94 -10.60 -10.63
N ASP A 153 1.83 -9.87 -10.59
CA ASP A 153 1.76 -8.47 -11.02
C ASP A 153 2.65 -7.56 -10.17
N GLU A 154 2.74 -7.83 -8.86
CA GLU A 154 3.56 -7.09 -7.89
C GLU A 154 5.03 -7.50 -7.89
N GLY A 155 5.38 -8.57 -8.62
CA GLY A 155 6.75 -9.07 -8.73
C GLY A 155 7.18 -10.12 -7.68
N GLY A 156 6.35 -10.39 -6.67
CA GLY A 156 6.56 -11.49 -5.73
C GLY A 156 6.33 -12.86 -6.35
N PHE A 157 6.89 -13.91 -5.74
CA PHE A 157 6.78 -15.27 -6.24
C PHE A 157 5.40 -15.88 -5.99
N ALA A 158 4.95 -16.77 -6.85
CA ALA A 158 3.67 -17.47 -6.72
C ALA A 158 3.85 -19.01 -6.73
N PRO A 159 4.49 -19.61 -5.71
CA PRO A 159 4.64 -21.05 -5.63
C PRO A 159 3.34 -21.74 -5.17
N ASN A 160 3.19 -23.02 -5.46
CA ASN A 160 2.23 -23.88 -4.75
C ASN A 160 2.86 -24.32 -3.42
N LEU A 161 2.12 -24.20 -2.33
CA LEU A 161 2.58 -24.52 -0.97
C LEU A 161 1.53 -25.35 -0.23
N THR A 162 1.95 -26.15 0.74
CA THR A 162 1.05 -27.05 1.48
C THR A 162 0.15 -26.32 2.48
N SER A 163 0.52 -25.11 2.92
CA SER A 163 -0.28 -24.27 3.81
C SER A 163 0.16 -22.81 3.78
N ASN A 164 -0.68 -21.91 4.32
CA ASN A 164 -0.30 -20.51 4.53
C ASN A 164 0.88 -20.37 5.50
N GLU A 165 1.02 -21.31 6.43
CA GLU A 165 2.13 -21.33 7.39
C GLU A 165 3.46 -21.73 6.72
N GLU A 166 3.45 -22.62 5.72
CA GLU A 166 4.65 -22.93 4.95
C GLU A 166 5.20 -21.70 4.23
N ALA A 167 4.33 -20.82 3.73
CA ALA A 167 4.73 -19.56 3.10
C ALA A 167 5.56 -18.69 4.06
N ILE A 168 5.13 -18.59 5.32
CA ILE A 168 5.88 -17.86 6.35
C ILE A 168 7.23 -18.54 6.60
N GLN A 169 7.26 -19.87 6.72
CA GLN A 169 8.48 -20.62 7.01
C GLN A 169 9.54 -20.47 5.91
N VAL A 170 9.16 -20.54 4.63
CA VAL A 170 10.13 -20.36 3.53
C VAL A 170 10.67 -18.93 3.44
N ILE A 171 9.87 -17.94 3.83
CA ILE A 171 10.32 -16.53 3.92
C ILE A 171 11.33 -16.38 5.06
N LEU A 172 11.06 -16.96 6.24
CA LEU A 172 12.00 -16.93 7.36
C LEU A 172 13.33 -17.63 7.00
N GLU A 173 13.27 -18.79 6.34
CA GLU A 173 14.46 -19.49 5.84
C GLU A 173 15.28 -18.59 4.87
N ALA A 174 14.59 -17.83 4.01
CA ALA A 174 15.24 -16.90 3.08
C ALA A 174 15.88 -15.70 3.79
N ILE A 175 15.24 -15.16 4.84
CA ILE A 175 15.79 -14.08 5.68
C ILE A 175 17.08 -14.55 6.34
N GLU A 176 17.06 -15.73 6.96
CA GLU A 176 18.24 -16.30 7.64
C GLU A 176 19.37 -16.61 6.65
N LYS A 177 19.06 -17.18 5.48
CA LYS A 177 20.06 -17.45 4.42
C LYS A 177 20.67 -16.18 3.83
N ALA A 178 19.93 -15.07 3.84
CA ALA A 178 20.46 -13.76 3.46
C ALA A 178 21.37 -13.14 4.55
N GLY A 179 21.48 -13.76 5.73
CA GLY A 179 22.34 -13.30 6.83
C GLY A 179 21.68 -12.30 7.77
N TYR A 180 20.35 -12.20 7.76
CA TYR A 180 19.57 -11.30 8.61
C TYR A 180 18.84 -12.06 9.72
N VAL A 181 18.56 -11.39 10.83
CA VAL A 181 17.84 -11.96 11.97
C VAL A 181 16.33 -11.64 11.87
N PRO A 182 15.45 -12.64 11.70
CA PRO A 182 14.01 -12.42 11.71
C PRO A 182 13.54 -11.83 13.05
N GLY A 183 12.63 -10.85 13.01
CA GLY A 183 12.14 -10.13 14.19
C GLY A 183 13.01 -8.96 14.64
N GLU A 184 14.30 -8.97 14.32
CA GLU A 184 15.23 -7.90 14.68
C GLU A 184 15.55 -6.99 13.50
N ASP A 185 16.06 -7.59 12.42
CA ASP A 185 16.45 -6.92 11.18
C ASP A 185 15.28 -6.79 10.22
N ILE A 186 14.55 -7.89 10.05
CA ILE A 186 13.43 -8.02 9.12
C ILE A 186 12.22 -8.61 9.86
N VAL A 187 11.08 -7.94 9.76
CA VAL A 187 9.79 -8.40 10.28
C VAL A 187 8.84 -8.69 9.12
N LEU A 188 7.72 -9.36 9.41
CA LEU A 188 6.73 -9.75 8.41
C LEU A 188 5.50 -8.83 8.45
N ALA A 189 4.93 -8.60 7.28
CA ALA A 189 3.60 -8.02 7.10
C ALA A 189 2.78 -8.93 6.19
N LEU A 190 1.48 -9.03 6.43
CA LEU A 190 0.57 -9.87 5.68
C LEU A 190 -0.57 -9.03 5.11
N ASP A 191 -1.04 -9.40 3.93
CA ASP A 191 -2.29 -8.93 3.34
C ASP A 191 -3.10 -10.16 2.92
N PRO A 192 -4.00 -10.66 3.77
CA PRO A 192 -4.88 -11.76 3.43
C PRO A 192 -5.98 -11.39 2.43
N ALA A 193 -6.29 -10.09 2.25
CA ALA A 193 -7.45 -9.63 1.49
C ALA A 193 -8.74 -10.41 1.86
N ALA A 194 -9.05 -10.49 3.16
CA ALA A 194 -10.01 -11.46 3.69
C ALA A 194 -11.45 -11.29 3.17
N THR A 195 -11.79 -10.13 2.60
CA THR A 195 -13.04 -9.92 1.86
C THR A 195 -13.25 -10.99 0.78
N GLU A 196 -12.18 -11.45 0.12
CA GLU A 196 -12.28 -12.44 -0.96
C GLU A 196 -12.58 -13.86 -0.48
N MET A 197 -12.23 -14.14 0.77
CA MET A 197 -12.53 -15.40 1.44
C MET A 197 -13.91 -15.37 2.13
N TYR A 198 -14.49 -14.19 2.32
CA TYR A 198 -15.75 -14.02 3.03
C TYR A 198 -16.95 -14.28 2.12
N LYS A 199 -17.81 -15.24 2.50
CA LYS A 199 -18.97 -15.64 1.68
C LYS A 199 -20.28 -15.16 2.30
N GLU A 200 -21.37 -15.30 1.55
CA GLU A 200 -22.72 -14.87 1.96
C GLU A 200 -23.22 -15.53 3.26
N ASP A 201 -22.62 -16.66 3.67
CA ASP A 201 -22.93 -17.34 4.93
C ASP A 201 -22.30 -16.66 6.17
N GLY A 202 -21.59 -15.55 5.97
CA GLY A 202 -20.95 -14.77 7.03
C GLY A 202 -19.69 -15.42 7.59
N LYS A 203 -19.02 -16.27 6.80
CA LYS A 203 -17.81 -17.00 7.21
C LYS A 203 -16.69 -16.82 6.18
N TYR A 204 -15.48 -17.11 6.63
CA TYR A 204 -14.25 -17.06 5.86
C TYR A 204 -13.87 -18.47 5.38
N HIS A 205 -13.80 -18.65 4.07
CA HIS A 205 -13.52 -19.94 3.42
C HIS A 205 -12.09 -19.92 2.88
N PHE A 206 -11.20 -20.64 3.56
CA PHE A 206 -9.82 -20.88 3.12
C PHE A 206 -9.84 -22.14 2.25
N GLU A 207 -10.13 -21.96 0.97
CA GLU A 207 -10.31 -23.05 0.02
C GLU A 207 -9.03 -23.88 -0.17
N GLY A 208 -7.85 -23.24 -0.10
CA GLY A 208 -6.54 -23.89 -0.16
C GLY A 208 -6.27 -24.83 1.02
N GLU A 209 -6.69 -24.44 2.23
CA GLU A 209 -6.60 -25.28 3.43
C GLU A 209 -7.83 -26.18 3.66
N GLY A 210 -8.95 -25.94 2.97
CA GLY A 210 -10.22 -26.64 3.20
C GLY A 210 -10.85 -26.32 4.56
N ILE A 211 -10.61 -25.12 5.11
CA ILE A 211 -11.06 -24.69 6.43
C ILE A 211 -12.06 -23.54 6.30
N VAL A 212 -13.12 -23.57 7.12
CA VAL A 212 -14.08 -22.48 7.25
C VAL A 212 -14.00 -21.91 8.66
N ARG A 213 -13.89 -20.58 8.78
CA ARG A 213 -13.76 -19.87 10.06
C ARG A 213 -14.85 -18.81 10.19
N THR A 214 -15.40 -18.65 11.39
CA THR A 214 -16.16 -17.47 11.80
C THR A 214 -15.23 -16.28 12.02
N SER A 215 -15.75 -15.06 12.17
CA SER A 215 -14.94 -13.88 12.49
C SER A 215 -14.12 -14.05 13.78
N ALA A 216 -14.68 -14.70 14.81
CA ALA A 216 -13.95 -14.96 16.05
C ALA A 216 -12.79 -15.95 15.83
N GLU A 217 -13.04 -17.05 15.11
CA GLU A 217 -11.99 -18.03 14.76
C GLU A 217 -10.91 -17.45 13.83
N MET A 218 -11.26 -16.48 12.98
CA MET A 218 -10.29 -15.71 12.20
C MET A 218 -9.39 -14.86 13.08
N VAL A 219 -9.95 -14.17 14.08
CA VAL A 219 -9.17 -13.40 15.04
C VAL A 219 -8.22 -14.31 15.83
N ASP A 220 -8.72 -15.48 16.28
CA ASP A 220 -7.90 -16.48 16.95
C ASP A 220 -6.75 -16.98 16.05
N PHE A 221 -7.03 -17.21 14.78
CA PHE A 221 -6.03 -17.61 13.79
C PHE A 221 -4.93 -16.55 13.63
N TRP A 222 -5.28 -15.27 13.47
CA TRP A 222 -4.30 -14.19 13.38
C TRP A 222 -3.47 -14.05 14.65
N GLU A 223 -4.10 -14.15 15.82
CA GLU A 223 -3.40 -14.08 17.09
C GLU A 223 -2.40 -15.23 17.26
N GLN A 224 -2.76 -16.46 16.85
CA GLN A 224 -1.86 -17.60 16.87
C GLN A 224 -0.62 -17.36 15.99
N LEU A 225 -0.82 -16.87 14.76
CA LEU A 225 0.29 -16.56 13.85
C LEU A 225 1.19 -15.46 14.40
N VAL A 226 0.61 -14.36 14.91
CA VAL A 226 1.35 -13.22 15.50
C VAL A 226 2.10 -13.61 16.78
N ASN A 227 1.65 -14.63 17.50
CA ASN A 227 2.36 -15.16 18.67
C ASN A 227 3.51 -16.09 18.28
N LYS A 228 3.44 -16.74 17.12
CA LYS A 228 4.43 -17.71 16.65
C LYS A 228 5.51 -17.10 15.76
N TYR A 229 5.17 -16.07 15.00
CA TYR A 229 6.01 -15.48 13.95
C TYR A 229 6.20 -13.98 14.14
N PRO A 230 7.29 -13.38 13.60
CA PRO A 230 7.59 -11.96 13.74
C PRO A 230 6.72 -11.07 12.84
N ILE A 231 5.39 -11.28 12.86
CA ILE A 231 4.41 -10.50 12.13
C ILE A 231 4.12 -9.23 12.93
N VAL A 232 4.31 -8.07 12.30
CA VAL A 232 4.07 -6.75 12.91
C VAL A 232 2.93 -5.98 12.26
N SER A 233 2.43 -6.45 11.12
CA SER A 233 1.34 -5.80 10.39
C SER A 233 0.45 -6.82 9.69
N ILE A 234 -0.87 -6.62 9.78
CA ILE A 234 -1.87 -7.35 9.01
C ILE A 234 -2.77 -6.31 8.34
N GLU A 235 -2.80 -6.32 7.02
CA GLU A 235 -3.73 -5.59 6.16
C GLU A 235 -4.96 -6.47 5.91
N ASP A 236 -6.18 -5.91 5.97
CA ASP A 236 -7.42 -6.62 5.64
C ASP A 236 -7.57 -8.05 6.19
N GLY A 237 -7.27 -8.22 7.48
CA GLY A 237 -7.41 -9.50 8.17
C GLY A 237 -8.86 -9.99 8.31
N LEU A 238 -9.85 -9.12 8.08
CA LEU A 238 -11.28 -9.42 8.08
C LEU A 238 -11.96 -8.67 6.93
N ALA A 239 -13.14 -9.13 6.52
CA ALA A 239 -13.86 -8.58 5.39
C ALA A 239 -14.26 -7.10 5.60
N GLU A 240 -14.35 -6.35 4.50
CA GLU A 240 -14.58 -4.89 4.50
C GLU A 240 -15.86 -4.43 5.25
N GLU A 241 -16.88 -5.28 5.33
CA GLU A 241 -18.13 -4.99 6.04
C GLU A 241 -18.27 -5.70 7.40
N ASP A 242 -17.28 -6.50 7.83
CA ASP A 242 -17.27 -7.14 9.15
C ASP A 242 -16.76 -6.19 10.25
N TRP A 243 -17.44 -5.06 10.43
CA TRP A 243 -17.05 -4.00 11.38
C TRP A 243 -16.94 -4.50 12.83
N ASN A 244 -17.77 -5.47 13.21
CA ASN A 244 -17.75 -6.06 14.55
C ASN A 244 -16.53 -6.98 14.73
N GLY A 245 -16.23 -7.83 13.75
CA GLY A 245 -15.02 -8.63 13.73
C GLY A 245 -13.77 -7.74 13.77
N TRP A 246 -13.73 -6.68 12.96
CA TRP A 246 -12.63 -5.71 12.94
C TRP A 246 -12.41 -5.05 14.30
N LYS A 247 -13.49 -4.72 15.00
CA LYS A 247 -13.41 -4.18 16.36
C LYS A 247 -12.81 -5.21 17.32
N LEU A 248 -13.28 -6.46 17.27
CA LEU A 248 -12.73 -7.56 18.07
C LEU A 248 -11.23 -7.79 17.77
N LEU A 249 -10.84 -7.79 16.49
CA LEU A 249 -9.44 -7.89 16.06
C LEU A 249 -8.59 -6.77 16.65
N THR A 250 -9.11 -5.54 16.63
CA THR A 250 -8.41 -4.36 17.15
C THR A 250 -8.27 -4.40 18.67
N GLU A 251 -9.31 -4.84 19.39
CA GLU A 251 -9.27 -5.03 20.84
C GLU A 251 -8.24 -6.10 21.26
N ARG A 252 -8.12 -7.19 20.49
CA ARG A 252 -7.18 -8.29 20.74
C ARG A 252 -5.75 -7.95 20.38
N LEU A 253 -5.51 -7.36 19.20
CA LEU A 253 -4.18 -7.27 18.59
C LEU A 253 -3.69 -5.85 18.30
N GLY A 254 -4.56 -4.83 18.30
CA GLY A 254 -4.24 -3.47 17.87
C GLY A 254 -3.24 -2.71 18.75
N LYS A 255 -2.87 -3.27 19.92
CA LYS A 255 -1.77 -2.77 20.76
C LYS A 255 -0.43 -3.46 20.52
N LYS A 256 -0.42 -4.60 19.81
CA LYS A 256 0.76 -5.43 19.57
C LYS A 256 1.25 -5.31 18.13
N ILE A 257 0.32 -5.23 17.18
CA ILE A 257 0.61 -5.15 15.75
C ILE A 257 -0.17 -4.01 15.09
N GLN A 258 0.30 -3.62 13.91
CA GLN A 258 -0.41 -2.74 13.00
C GLN A 258 -1.55 -3.52 12.32
N LEU A 259 -2.71 -2.88 12.20
CA LEU A 259 -3.90 -3.38 11.53
C LEU A 259 -4.28 -2.35 10.46
N VAL A 260 -4.01 -2.68 9.20
CA VAL A 260 -4.19 -1.78 8.06
C VAL A 260 -5.53 -2.07 7.41
N GLY A 261 -6.39 -1.06 7.31
CA GLY A 261 -7.59 -1.15 6.47
C GLY A 261 -7.30 -0.66 5.05
N ASP A 262 -7.46 -1.54 4.06
CA ASP A 262 -7.45 -1.20 2.63
C ASP A 262 -8.88 -1.17 2.10
N ASP A 263 -9.50 -2.33 1.81
CA ASP A 263 -10.91 -2.43 1.42
C ASP A 263 -11.84 -1.94 2.53
N LEU A 264 -11.43 -2.08 3.80
CA LEU A 264 -12.18 -1.53 4.93
C LEU A 264 -12.42 -0.02 4.78
N PHE A 265 -11.44 0.74 4.28
CA PHE A 265 -11.51 2.21 4.23
C PHE A 265 -11.58 2.78 2.82
N VAL A 266 -11.08 2.08 1.80
CA VAL A 266 -10.99 2.48 0.38
C VAL A 266 -10.52 3.93 0.16
N THR A 267 -9.54 4.37 0.97
CA THR A 267 -9.05 5.76 1.02
C THR A 267 -10.19 6.80 1.21
N ASN A 268 -11.33 6.41 1.80
CA ASN A 268 -12.50 7.25 2.01
C ASN A 268 -12.51 7.83 3.43
N THR A 269 -12.49 9.16 3.52
CA THR A 269 -12.43 9.88 4.81
C THR A 269 -13.65 9.66 5.70
N GLN A 270 -14.84 9.37 5.15
CA GLN A 270 -16.03 9.06 5.95
C GLN A 270 -15.91 7.67 6.60
N ARG A 271 -15.44 6.66 5.84
CA ARG A 271 -15.19 5.32 6.38
C ARG A 271 -14.05 5.34 7.41
N LEU A 272 -12.97 6.07 7.13
CA LEU A 272 -11.88 6.27 8.07
C LEU A 272 -12.38 6.93 9.37
N SER A 273 -13.17 8.00 9.27
CA SER A 273 -13.75 8.66 10.45
C SER A 273 -14.66 7.74 11.27
N LYS A 274 -15.43 6.87 10.60
CA LYS A 274 -16.22 5.82 11.27
C LYS A 274 -15.30 4.84 12.00
N GLY A 275 -14.25 4.33 11.35
CA GLY A 275 -13.27 3.43 11.95
C GLY A 275 -12.59 4.02 13.19
N ILE A 276 -12.11 5.26 13.09
CA ILE A 276 -11.51 5.99 14.20
C ILE A 276 -12.49 6.10 15.39
N SER A 277 -13.74 6.49 15.13
CA SER A 277 -14.73 6.65 16.22
C SER A 277 -15.14 5.32 16.86
N MET A 278 -15.09 4.22 16.11
CA MET A 278 -15.39 2.87 16.61
C MET A 278 -14.20 2.19 17.30
N GLY A 279 -12.98 2.73 17.16
CA GLY A 279 -11.76 2.07 17.61
C GLY A 279 -11.40 0.84 16.78
N VAL A 280 -11.61 0.93 15.47
CA VAL A 280 -11.36 -0.13 14.50
C VAL A 280 -10.09 0.18 13.70
N ALA A 281 -9.22 -0.84 13.57
CA ALA A 281 -7.90 -0.75 12.97
C ALA A 281 -6.99 0.26 13.69
N ASN A 282 -5.75 0.41 13.23
CA ASN A 282 -4.84 1.46 13.71
C ASN A 282 -3.93 1.99 12.58
N SER A 283 -4.28 1.69 11.32
CA SER A 283 -3.60 2.11 10.12
C SER A 283 -4.56 2.10 8.93
N ILE A 284 -4.26 2.91 7.93
CA ILE A 284 -4.99 2.96 6.65
C ILE A 284 -4.01 2.81 5.48
N LEU A 285 -4.41 2.04 4.47
CA LEU A 285 -3.73 2.01 3.18
C LEU A 285 -4.22 3.19 2.31
N ILE A 286 -3.29 3.97 1.78
CA ILE A 286 -3.60 5.17 0.99
C ILE A 286 -3.32 4.90 -0.48
N LYS A 287 -4.38 4.86 -1.30
CA LYS A 287 -4.32 4.72 -2.76
C LYS A 287 -4.89 5.98 -3.41
N LEU A 288 -4.01 6.81 -3.98
CA LEU A 288 -4.36 8.13 -4.52
C LEU A 288 -5.53 8.08 -5.52
N ASN A 289 -5.55 7.06 -6.38
CA ASN A 289 -6.58 6.91 -7.40
C ASN A 289 -7.90 6.29 -6.91
N GLN A 290 -7.96 5.80 -5.67
CA GLN A 290 -9.25 5.47 -5.04
C GLN A 290 -10.00 6.74 -4.63
N ILE A 291 -9.29 7.78 -4.17
CA ILE A 291 -9.91 9.04 -3.74
C ILE A 291 -9.98 10.09 -4.86
N GLY A 292 -8.93 10.18 -5.69
CA GLY A 292 -8.94 10.86 -6.99
C GLY A 292 -8.28 12.23 -7.08
N THR A 293 -7.84 12.85 -5.97
CA THR A 293 -7.05 14.09 -5.99
C THR A 293 -5.90 14.04 -4.98
N LEU A 294 -4.87 14.86 -5.19
CA LEU A 294 -3.79 15.04 -4.20
C LEU A 294 -4.32 15.67 -2.92
N THR A 295 -5.17 16.68 -3.01
CA THR A 295 -5.77 17.35 -1.84
C THR A 295 -6.53 16.36 -0.94
N GLU A 296 -7.48 15.59 -1.48
CA GLU A 296 -8.22 14.61 -0.67
C GLU A 296 -7.33 13.48 -0.13
N THR A 297 -6.25 13.15 -0.83
CA THR A 297 -5.23 12.21 -0.34
C THR A 297 -4.52 12.76 0.90
N LEU A 298 -4.08 14.03 0.85
CA LEU A 298 -3.43 14.69 1.98
C LEU A 298 -4.37 14.81 3.18
N ASP A 299 -5.65 15.12 2.95
CA ASP A 299 -6.68 15.19 4.00
C ASP A 299 -6.88 13.83 4.69
N ALA A 300 -6.90 12.72 3.94
CA ALA A 300 -7.01 11.37 4.50
C ALA A 300 -5.77 10.99 5.33
N ILE A 301 -4.58 11.31 4.83
CA ILE A 301 -3.31 11.07 5.56
C ILE A 301 -3.29 11.86 6.87
N GLU A 302 -3.65 13.15 6.83
CA GLU A 302 -3.64 14.01 8.01
C GLU A 302 -4.69 13.57 9.04
N MET A 303 -5.89 13.18 8.58
CA MET A 303 -6.93 12.60 9.46
C MET A 303 -6.42 11.37 10.20
N ALA A 304 -5.77 10.44 9.48
CA ALA A 304 -5.18 9.24 10.08
C ALA A 304 -4.12 9.60 11.12
N LYS A 305 -3.16 10.46 10.75
CA LYS A 305 -2.07 10.90 11.63
C LYS A 305 -2.58 11.52 12.92
N ARG A 306 -3.55 12.43 12.84
CA ARG A 306 -4.13 13.10 14.01
C ARG A 306 -4.91 12.15 14.93
N ALA A 307 -5.40 11.04 14.40
CA ALA A 307 -6.02 9.98 15.18
C ALA A 307 -5.01 8.97 15.77
N GLY A 308 -3.71 9.15 15.51
CA GLY A 308 -2.68 8.19 15.92
C GLY A 308 -2.60 6.95 15.03
N TYR A 309 -3.24 6.97 13.85
CA TYR A 309 -3.13 5.92 12.85
C TYR A 309 -1.91 6.17 11.98
N THR A 310 -1.29 5.10 11.49
CA THR A 310 -0.32 5.18 10.39
C THR A 310 -1.03 5.30 9.05
N ALA A 311 -0.41 6.02 8.11
CA ALA A 311 -0.89 6.14 6.73
C ALA A 311 0.14 5.48 5.80
N VAL A 312 -0.17 4.30 5.29
CA VAL A 312 0.72 3.51 4.43
C VAL A 312 0.42 3.88 2.98
N VAL A 313 1.31 4.67 2.36
CA VAL A 313 1.15 5.05 0.95
C VAL A 313 1.38 3.82 0.08
N SER A 314 0.47 3.54 -0.85
CA SER A 314 0.45 2.30 -1.61
C SER A 314 0.39 2.48 -3.12
N HIS A 315 1.04 1.55 -3.82
CA HIS A 315 0.91 1.35 -5.26
C HIS A 315 -0.44 0.73 -5.65
N ARG A 316 -0.59 0.41 -6.95
CA ARG A 316 -1.68 -0.42 -7.48
C ARG A 316 -1.11 -1.65 -8.20
N SER A 317 -1.93 -2.67 -8.42
CA SER A 317 -1.57 -3.85 -9.23
C SER A 317 -1.20 -3.45 -10.67
N GLY A 318 -2.01 -2.58 -11.29
CA GLY A 318 -1.68 -1.92 -12.56
C GLY A 318 -0.99 -0.58 -12.32
N GLU A 319 0.32 -0.54 -12.54
CA GLU A 319 1.18 0.63 -12.27
C GLU A 319 1.91 1.12 -13.53
N THR A 320 2.61 2.23 -13.37
CA THR A 320 3.37 2.91 -14.42
C THR A 320 4.80 3.19 -13.98
N GLU A 321 5.59 3.87 -14.80
CA GLU A 321 6.89 4.43 -14.43
C GLU A 321 6.80 5.60 -13.43
N ASP A 322 5.61 6.17 -13.24
CA ASP A 322 5.39 7.29 -12.31
C ASP A 322 5.84 6.96 -10.90
N SER A 323 6.57 7.85 -10.23
CA SER A 323 7.07 7.62 -8.87
C SER A 323 6.52 8.61 -7.84
N THR A 324 5.39 9.27 -8.11
CA THR A 324 4.82 10.33 -7.25
C THR A 324 4.57 9.86 -5.82
N ILE A 325 4.21 8.60 -5.63
CA ILE A 325 3.98 8.04 -4.29
C ILE A 325 5.24 8.00 -3.42
N ALA A 326 6.43 7.95 -4.02
CA ALA A 326 7.71 8.06 -3.30
C ALA A 326 7.94 9.48 -2.76
N ASP A 327 7.61 10.50 -3.55
CA ASP A 327 7.67 11.89 -3.11
C ASP A 327 6.59 12.19 -2.07
N LEU A 328 5.36 11.68 -2.27
CA LEU A 328 4.26 11.85 -1.32
C LEU A 328 4.61 11.30 0.06
N VAL A 329 5.12 10.06 0.14
CA VAL A 329 5.38 9.40 1.43
C VAL A 329 6.44 10.14 2.25
N VAL A 330 7.43 10.75 1.59
CA VAL A 330 8.46 11.59 2.24
C VAL A 330 7.90 12.96 2.56
N GLY A 331 7.16 13.57 1.64
CA GLY A 331 6.50 14.87 1.80
C GLY A 331 5.66 14.92 3.06
N VAL A 332 4.83 13.90 3.27
CA VAL A 332 3.99 13.83 4.47
C VAL A 332 4.70 13.21 5.68
N ASN A 333 5.95 12.76 5.56
CA ASN A 333 6.65 11.95 6.58
C ASN A 333 5.77 10.76 7.06
N ALA A 334 5.21 9.98 6.15
CA ALA A 334 4.29 8.89 6.50
C ALA A 334 4.99 7.76 7.28
N GLY A 335 6.26 7.50 6.95
CA GLY A 335 7.12 6.53 7.61
C GLY A 335 7.01 5.10 7.04
N GLN A 336 6.02 4.80 6.19
CA GLN A 336 5.80 3.46 5.62
C GLN A 336 5.26 3.56 4.18
N ILE A 337 5.69 2.63 3.31
CA ILE A 337 5.23 2.54 1.91
C ILE A 337 5.02 1.08 1.50
N LYS A 338 3.95 0.76 0.75
CA LYS A 338 3.70 -0.55 0.10
C LYS A 338 3.81 -0.38 -1.42
N THR A 339 4.94 -0.76 -2.02
CA THR A 339 5.18 -0.52 -3.46
C THR A 339 5.76 -1.75 -4.19
N GLY A 340 5.36 -2.94 -3.73
CA GLY A 340 5.62 -4.22 -4.39
C GLY A 340 7.05 -4.76 -4.28
N ALA A 341 7.36 -5.80 -5.04
CA ALA A 341 8.63 -6.51 -4.97
C ALA A 341 9.76 -5.78 -5.72
N PRO A 342 11.05 -6.05 -5.43
CA PRO A 342 12.19 -5.38 -6.05
C PRO A 342 12.55 -6.06 -7.38
N ALA A 343 11.56 -6.21 -8.26
CA ALA A 343 11.68 -7.03 -9.48
C ALA A 343 11.28 -6.28 -10.75
N ARG A 344 10.01 -5.83 -10.84
CA ARG A 344 9.48 -5.17 -12.03
C ARG A 344 9.72 -3.65 -11.97
N THR A 345 9.99 -3.01 -13.11
CA THR A 345 10.35 -1.58 -13.15
C THR A 345 9.23 -0.66 -12.65
N ASP A 346 7.98 -1.04 -12.88
CA ASP A 346 6.80 -0.34 -12.36
C ASP A 346 6.74 -0.30 -10.81
N ARG A 347 7.48 -1.20 -10.14
CA ARG A 347 7.76 -1.18 -8.68
C ARG A 347 9.08 -0.49 -8.38
N VAL A 348 10.17 -0.95 -9.01
CA VAL A 348 11.55 -0.48 -8.75
C VAL A 348 11.73 1.00 -9.05
N ALA A 349 10.95 1.61 -9.95
CA ALA A 349 10.96 3.05 -10.21
C ALA A 349 10.71 3.87 -8.94
N LYS A 350 9.81 3.41 -8.05
CA LYS A 350 9.51 4.08 -6.78
C LYS A 350 10.66 3.94 -5.79
N TYR A 351 11.26 2.75 -5.69
CA TYR A 351 12.45 2.53 -4.87
C TYR A 351 13.64 3.37 -5.33
N ASN A 352 13.87 3.47 -6.65
CA ASN A 352 14.89 4.33 -7.21
C ASN A 352 14.64 5.80 -6.91
N GLN A 353 13.38 6.24 -6.90
CA GLN A 353 13.05 7.61 -6.50
C GLN A 353 13.34 7.85 -5.01
N LEU A 354 13.01 6.90 -4.14
CA LEU A 354 13.35 7.00 -2.71
C LEU A 354 14.87 7.04 -2.47
N LEU A 355 15.67 6.30 -3.24
CA LEU A 355 17.14 6.42 -3.21
C LEU A 355 17.61 7.84 -3.58
N ARG A 356 17.03 8.44 -4.63
CA ARG A 356 17.36 9.82 -5.02
C ARG A 356 16.96 10.83 -3.95
N ILE A 357 15.78 10.67 -3.36
CA ILE A 357 15.31 11.56 -2.29
C ILE A 357 16.24 11.46 -1.07
N GLU A 358 16.62 10.24 -0.67
CA GLU A 358 17.58 10.03 0.41
C GLU A 358 18.94 10.68 0.11
N GLU A 359 19.45 10.53 -1.11
CA GLU A 359 20.70 11.17 -1.56
C GLU A 359 20.62 12.70 -1.47
N VAL A 360 19.53 13.30 -1.95
CA VAL A 360 19.31 14.77 -1.92
C VAL A 360 19.20 15.29 -0.48
N LEU A 361 18.50 14.57 0.39
CA LEU A 361 18.39 14.93 1.81
C LEU A 361 19.73 14.80 2.55
N GLY A 362 20.65 13.95 2.09
CA GLY A 362 21.97 13.75 2.68
C GLY A 362 21.90 13.48 4.18
N SER A 363 22.64 14.25 4.98
CA SER A 363 22.68 14.10 6.45
C SER A 363 21.36 14.41 7.16
N THR A 364 20.36 14.98 6.47
CA THR A 364 19.05 15.28 7.05
C THR A 364 18.02 14.18 6.88
N ALA A 365 18.32 13.18 6.03
CA ALA A 365 17.46 12.02 5.82
C ALA A 365 17.28 11.24 7.14
N GLN A 366 16.05 10.82 7.40
CA GLN A 366 15.71 10.01 8.57
C GLN A 366 15.03 8.73 8.14
N TYR A 367 15.55 7.59 8.62
CA TYR A 367 14.89 6.29 8.50
C TYR A 367 14.51 5.82 9.89
N LEU A 368 13.20 5.71 10.16
CA LEU A 368 12.72 5.44 11.52
C LEU A 368 12.81 3.96 11.92
N GLY A 369 12.92 3.04 10.95
CA GLY A 369 12.90 1.60 11.20
C GLY A 369 11.72 1.22 12.09
N LYS A 370 11.99 0.56 13.22
CA LYS A 370 10.97 0.17 14.24
C LYS A 370 10.14 1.35 14.76
N ASN A 371 10.65 2.58 14.74
CA ASN A 371 9.93 3.76 15.23
C ASN A 371 8.90 4.30 14.22
N ALA A 372 8.82 3.73 13.00
CA ALA A 372 7.77 4.06 12.04
C ALA A 372 6.37 3.60 12.50
N PHE A 373 6.29 2.73 13.51
CA PHE A 373 5.04 2.21 14.08
C PHE A 373 4.62 3.00 15.33
N TYR A 374 4.43 4.32 15.19
CA TYR A 374 4.01 5.18 16.31
C TYR A 374 2.58 4.87 16.83
N ASN A 375 1.80 4.12 16.05
CA ASN A 375 0.46 3.66 16.39
C ASN A 375 0.47 2.48 17.38
N ILE A 376 1.60 1.78 17.54
CA ILE A 376 1.75 0.66 18.47
C ILE A 376 2.46 1.17 19.73
N LYS A 377 1.75 1.19 20.86
CA LYS A 377 2.35 1.54 22.15
C LYS A 377 3.13 0.35 22.69
N LYS A 378 4.45 0.48 22.81
CA LYS A 378 5.30 -0.49 23.52
C LYS A 378 5.08 -0.45 25.02
#